data_AF-A0A136KIB0-F1
#
_entry.id   AF-A0A136KIB0-F1
#
_cell.length_a   1.000
_cell.length_b   1.000
_cell.length_c   1.000
_cell.angle_alpha   90.00
_cell.angle_beta   90.00
_cell.angle_gamma   90.00
#
_symmetry.space_group_name_H-M   'P 1'
#
loop_
_entity.id
_entity.type
_entity.pdbx_description
1 polymer ?
#
loop_
_entity_poly.entity_id
_entity_poly.type
_entity_poly.pdbx_seq_one_letter_code
_entity_poly.pdbx_strand_id
1 'polypeptide(L)'
;MSQTVLFIDGENFMHKLEAVLKESKKTKQKAIDLASLDFNALFEKPLKGLHLHRKIFYAAKLHKHEDTKEKSADLIKFQRKLRNSLVSQGYEFVMSGNVRGQVVGKKSDLQRKRS
;
A
#
# COMPACT_ATOMS: atom_id res chain seq x y z
N MET A 1 -4.27 -20.42 19.52
CA MET A 1 -3.15 -19.55 19.10
C MET A 1 -3.72 -18.33 18.40
N SER A 2 -3.26 -17.12 18.70
CA SER A 2 -3.79 -15.93 18.02
C SER A 2 -3.27 -15.86 16.57
N GLN A 3 -4.18 -15.59 15.65
CA GLN A 3 -3.87 -15.42 14.23
C GLN A 3 -3.72 -13.92 13.98
N THR A 4 -2.48 -13.42 13.89
CA THR A 4 -2.26 -11.99 13.63
C THR A 4 -2.26 -11.75 12.13
N VAL A 5 -3.13 -10.84 11.67
CA VAL A 5 -3.22 -10.41 10.28
C VAL A 5 -2.80 -8.95 10.20
N LEU A 6 -1.82 -8.65 9.34
CA LEU A 6 -1.35 -7.30 9.08
C LEU A 6 -2.09 -6.72 7.87
N PHE A 7 -2.72 -5.57 8.04
CA PHE A 7 -3.37 -4.80 6.97
C PHE A 7 -2.60 -3.50 6.78
N ILE A 8 -2.17 -3.22 5.54
CA ILE A 8 -1.38 -2.03 5.19
C ILE A 8 -2.17 -1.19 4.20
N ASP A 9 -2.46 0.06 4.55
CA ASP A 9 -2.92 1.07 3.61
C ASP A 9 -1.72 1.52 2.75
N GLY A 10 -1.66 1.02 1.53
CA GLY A 10 -0.53 1.22 0.64
C GLY A 10 -0.37 2.67 0.16
N GLU A 11 -1.46 3.44 0.03
CA GLU A 11 -1.34 4.84 -0.40
C GLU A 11 -0.69 5.67 0.70
N ASN A 12 -1.25 5.61 1.92
CA ASN A 12 -0.72 6.33 3.07
C ASN A 12 0.70 5.86 3.41
N PHE A 13 0.95 4.55 3.40
CA PHE A 13 2.26 3.99 3.70
C PHE A 13 3.33 4.49 2.71
N MET A 14 3.05 4.44 1.41
CA MET A 14 4.02 4.84 0.39
C MET A 14 4.31 6.34 0.42
N HIS A 15 3.30 7.18 0.66
CA HIS A 15 3.50 8.61 0.88
C HIS A 15 4.37 8.89 2.10
N LYS A 16 4.13 8.21 3.22
CA LYS A 16 4.95 8.39 4.43
C LYS A 16 6.39 7.92 4.23
N LEU A 17 6.57 6.81 3.52
CA LEU A 17 7.89 6.27 3.19
C LEU A 17 8.69 7.24 2.31
N GLU A 18 8.05 7.81 1.30
CA GLU A 18 8.66 8.83 0.44
C GLU A 18 9.07 10.08 1.25
N ALA A 19 8.20 10.56 2.15
CA ALA A 19 8.48 11.70 3.02
C ALA A 19 9.69 11.45 3.92
N VAL A 20 9.74 10.30 4.61
CA VAL A 20 10.86 9.93 5.50
C VAL A 20 12.17 9.81 4.72
N LEU A 21 12.13 9.22 3.52
CA LEU A 21 13.33 9.09 2.68
C LEU A 21 13.85 10.46 2.22
N LYS A 22 12.97 11.39 1.84
CA LYS A 22 13.33 12.79 1.50
C LYS A 22 13.94 13.53 2.69
N GLU A 23 13.35 13.38 3.88
CA GLU A 23 13.83 14.01 5.12
C GLU A 23 15.18 13.47 5.58
N SER A 24 15.49 12.21 5.30
CA SER A 24 16.67 11.53 5.83
C SER A 24 18.02 12.11 5.38
N LYS A 25 18.08 13.05 4.41
CA LYS A 25 19.28 13.69 3.81
C LYS A 25 20.42 12.75 3.36
N LYS A 26 20.31 11.43 3.61
CA LYS A 26 21.29 10.39 3.27
C LYS A 26 21.23 9.98 1.80
N THR A 27 20.23 10.43 1.06
CA THR A 27 20.11 10.20 -0.39
C THR A 27 20.21 11.51 -1.15
N LYS A 28 21.44 12.04 -1.26
CA LYS A 28 21.80 13.00 -2.32
C LYS A 28 21.94 12.34 -3.70
N GLN A 29 21.74 11.03 -3.84
CA GLN A 29 21.98 10.32 -5.10
C GLN A 29 20.93 9.23 -5.35
N LYS A 30 20.31 9.33 -6.54
CA LYS A 30 19.33 8.43 -7.17
C LYS A 30 17.96 8.34 -6.48
N ALA A 31 16.91 8.55 -7.28
CA ALA A 31 15.54 8.23 -6.89
C ALA A 31 15.50 6.79 -6.38
N ILE A 32 15.25 6.61 -5.09
CA ILE A 32 15.11 5.27 -4.50
C ILE A 32 13.91 4.63 -5.16
N ASP A 33 14.12 3.46 -5.75
CA ASP A 33 13.02 2.68 -6.29
C ASP A 33 12.25 2.01 -5.15
N LEU A 34 11.18 2.66 -4.72
CA LEU A 34 10.32 2.19 -3.63
C LEU A 34 9.74 0.79 -3.88
N ALA A 35 9.60 0.38 -5.15
CA ALA A 35 9.09 -0.94 -5.49
C ALA A 35 10.10 -2.07 -5.24
N SER A 36 11.38 -1.74 -5.05
CA SER A 36 12.45 -2.72 -4.78
C SER A 36 12.80 -2.87 -3.30
N LEU A 37 12.09 -2.18 -2.41
CA LEU A 37 12.36 -2.23 -0.97
C LEU A 37 11.98 -3.60 -0.37
N ASP A 38 12.74 -4.02 0.63
CA ASP A 38 12.40 -5.15 1.48
C ASP A 38 11.45 -4.71 2.60
N PHE A 39 10.16 -4.98 2.40
CA PHE A 39 9.11 -4.66 3.36
C PHE A 39 9.17 -5.58 4.58
N ASN A 40 9.67 -6.81 4.45
CA ASN A 40 9.83 -7.69 5.61
C ASN A 40 10.86 -7.11 6.59
N ALA A 41 12.00 -6.63 6.07
CA ALA A 41 13.01 -5.96 6.89
C ALA A 41 12.47 -4.67 7.54
N LEU A 42 11.65 -3.89 6.82
CA LEU A 42 11.01 -2.68 7.37
C LEU A 42 10.10 -2.99 8.56
N PHE A 43 9.40 -4.13 8.54
CA PHE A 43 8.45 -4.51 9.58
C PHE A 43 9.02 -5.44 10.66
N GLU A 44 10.22 -5.98 10.48
CA GLU A 44 10.84 -6.92 11.43
C GLU A 44 10.97 -6.33 12.84
N LYS A 45 11.53 -5.12 12.95
CA LYS A 45 11.74 -4.46 14.24
C LYS A 45 10.42 -3.91 14.83
N PRO A 46 9.57 -3.17 14.07
CA PRO A 46 8.31 -2.64 14.60
C PRO A 46 7.31 -3.71 15.02
N LEU A 47 7.30 -4.87 14.37
CA LEU A 47 6.36 -5.96 14.64
C LEU A 47 7.00 -7.13 15.40
N LYS A 48 8.16 -6.90 16.02
CA LYS A 48 8.89 -7.93 16.77
C LYS A 48 7.99 -8.53 17.87
N GLY A 49 7.92 -9.86 17.92
CA GLY A 49 7.10 -10.59 18.88
C GLY A 49 5.68 -10.89 18.39
N LEU A 50 5.26 -10.38 17.22
CA LEU A 50 3.99 -10.74 16.60
C LEU A 50 4.21 -11.84 15.55
N HIS A 51 3.46 -12.94 15.67
CA HIS A 51 3.45 -13.98 14.65
C HIS A 51 2.42 -13.68 13.56
N LEU A 52 2.88 -13.01 12.50
CA LEU A 52 2.07 -12.62 11.35
C LEU A 52 1.76 -13.85 10.48
N HIS A 53 0.49 -14.23 10.44
CA HIS A 53 0.04 -15.32 9.57
C HIS A 53 -0.30 -14.83 8.16
N ARG A 54 -0.78 -13.59 8.05
CA ARG A 54 -1.18 -13.00 6.78
C ARG A 54 -0.77 -11.53 6.75
N LYS A 55 -0.36 -11.06 5.57
CA LYS A 55 0.05 -9.68 5.31
C LYS A 55 -0.67 -9.21 4.07
N ILE A 56 -1.52 -8.19 4.20
CA ILE A 56 -2.39 -7.69 3.14
C ILE A 56 -2.02 -6.24 2.87
N PHE A 57 -1.68 -5.96 1.62
CA PHE A 57 -1.30 -4.64 1.15
C PHE A 57 -2.39 -4.10 0.22
N TYR A 58 -3.05 -3.02 0.62
CA TYR A 58 -4.09 -2.36 -0.16
C TYR A 58 -3.49 -1.31 -1.08
N ALA A 59 -3.59 -1.53 -2.38
CA ALA A 59 -3.19 -0.56 -3.39
C ALA A 59 -4.39 0.22 -3.93
N ALA A 60 -4.24 1.54 -4.02
CA ALA A 60 -5.21 2.41 -4.65
C ALA A 60 -5.35 2.10 -6.15
N LYS A 61 -6.55 2.34 -6.68
CA LYS A 61 -6.81 2.23 -8.12
C LYS A 61 -6.21 3.46 -8.80
N LEU A 62 -5.29 3.26 -9.74
CA LEU A 62 -4.75 4.35 -10.54
C LEU A 62 -5.89 4.98 -11.37
N HIS A 63 -6.19 6.25 -11.11
CA HIS A 63 -7.05 7.06 -11.98
C HIS A 63 -6.22 7.53 -13.17
N LYS A 64 -6.61 7.13 -14.38
CA LYS A 64 -5.99 7.60 -15.62
C LYS A 64 -6.46 9.04 -15.86
N HIS A 65 -5.53 10.00 -15.87
CA HIS A 65 -5.79 11.33 -16.38
C HIS A 65 -5.32 11.40 -17.84
N GLU A 66 -6.24 11.69 -18.77
CA GLU A 66 -5.98 11.66 -20.21
C GLU A 66 -4.85 12.62 -20.66
N ASP A 67 -4.60 13.66 -19.86
CA ASP A 67 -3.58 14.68 -20.14
C ASP A 67 -2.13 14.20 -19.95
N THR A 68 -1.89 13.00 -19.38
CA THR A 68 -0.54 12.48 -19.17
C THR A 68 -0.44 10.98 -19.43
N LYS A 69 -0.49 10.59 -20.72
CA LYS A 69 -0.30 9.21 -21.18
C LYS A 69 1.01 8.59 -20.69
N GLU A 70 2.10 9.35 -20.68
CA GLU A 70 3.41 8.88 -20.22
C GLU A 70 3.44 8.62 -18.70
N LYS A 71 2.95 9.57 -17.89
CA LYS A 71 2.86 9.37 -16.43
C LYS A 71 1.98 8.19 -16.07
N SER A 72 0.88 7.98 -16.80
CA SER A 72 0.02 6.82 -16.62
C SER A 72 0.77 5.50 -16.88
N ALA A 73 1.60 5.45 -17.92
CA ALA A 73 2.39 4.26 -18.24
C ALA A 73 3.43 3.96 -17.15
N ASP A 74 4.11 4.98 -16.64
CA ASP A 74 5.12 4.82 -15.57
C ASP A 74 4.49 4.43 -14.24
N LEU A 75 3.33 4.99 -13.89
CA LEU A 75 2.56 4.58 -12.72
C LEU A 75 2.12 3.11 -12.81
N ILE A 76 1.67 2.66 -13.99
CA ILE A 76 1.31 1.25 -14.20
C ILE A 76 2.53 0.34 -14.06
N LYS A 77 3.68 0.72 -14.63
CA LYS A 77 4.94 -0.04 -14.49
C LYS A 77 5.37 -0.12 -13.03
N PHE A 78 5.32 1.00 -12.32
CA PHE A 78 5.64 1.07 -10.89
C PHE A 78 4.71 0.16 -10.07
N GLN A 79 3.40 0.26 -10.28
CA GLN A 79 2.42 -0.57 -9.56
C GLN A 79 2.63 -2.08 -9.83
N ARG A 80 2.96 -2.46 -11.07
CA ARG A 80 3.31 -3.85 -11.42
C ARG A 80 4.58 -4.30 -10.69
N LYS A 81 5.62 -3.47 -10.66
CA LYS A 81 6.88 -3.79 -9.97
C LYS A 81 6.65 -3.94 -8.46
N LEU A 82 5.91 -3.01 -7.86
CA LEU A 82 5.56 -3.02 -6.45
C LEU A 82 4.77 -4.29 -6.08
N ARG A 83 3.76 -4.63 -6.89
CA ARG A 83 2.99 -5.87 -6.72
C ARG A 83 3.90 -7.09 -6.73
N ASN A 84 4.76 -7.22 -7.74
CA ASN A 84 5.63 -8.39 -7.88
C ASN A 84 6.56 -8.54 -6.68
N SER A 85 7.15 -7.43 -6.22
CA SER A 85 8.02 -7.39 -5.04
C SER A 85 7.29 -7.76 -3.75
N LEU A 86 6.10 -7.22 -3.52
CA LEU A 86 5.30 -7.53 -2.34
C LEU A 86 4.85 -9.00 -2.34
N VAL A 87 4.39 -9.51 -3.48
CA VAL A 87 3.96 -10.91 -3.61
C VAL A 87 5.14 -11.86 -3.39
N SER A 88 6.32 -11.58 -3.94
CA SER A 88 7.52 -12.41 -3.70
C SER A 88 7.97 -12.39 -2.24
N GLN A 89 7.62 -11.34 -1.50
CA GLN A 89 7.88 -11.21 -0.06
C GLN A 89 6.75 -11.82 0.82
N GLY A 90 5.74 -12.45 0.22
CA GLY A 90 4.64 -13.12 0.91
C GLY A 90 3.51 -12.20 1.36
N TYR A 91 3.31 -11.06 0.67
CA TYR A 91 2.16 -10.18 0.88
C TYR A 91 1.05 -10.49 -0.13
N GLU A 92 -0.20 -10.45 0.33
CA GLU A 92 -1.39 -10.41 -0.51
C GLU A 92 -1.57 -8.97 -1.04
N PHE A 93 -1.49 -8.78 -2.35
CA PHE A 93 -1.67 -7.46 -2.98
C PHE A 93 -3.11 -7.29 -3.45
N VAL A 94 -3.85 -6.40 -2.79
CA VAL A 94 -5.27 -6.14 -3.07
C VAL A 94 -5.41 -4.78 -3.74
N MET A 95 -5.85 -4.77 -5.00
CA MET A 95 -6.25 -3.53 -5.68
C MET A 95 -7.73 -3.28 -5.43
N SER A 96 -8.05 -2.37 -4.51
CA SER A 96 -9.44 -2.00 -4.20
C SER A 96 -9.59 -0.49 -4.23
N GLY A 97 -10.42 0.00 -5.16
CA GLY A 97 -10.87 1.40 -5.22
C GLY A 97 -12.16 1.57 -4.43
N ASN A 98 -12.22 2.65 -3.65
CA ASN A 98 -13.16 2.97 -2.57
C ASN A 98 -12.82 2.29 -1.24
N VAL A 99 -11.86 2.89 -0.52
CA VAL A 99 -11.81 2.85 0.94
C VAL A 99 -13.16 3.39 1.43
N ARG A 100 -14.15 2.52 1.66
CA ARG A 100 -15.31 2.89 2.47
C ARG A 100 -14.78 3.00 3.89
N GLY A 101 -14.72 4.23 4.41
CA GLY A 101 -14.43 4.47 5.82
C GLY A 101 -15.27 3.52 6.67
N GLN A 102 -14.60 2.74 7.51
CA GLN A 102 -15.29 1.87 8.44
C GLN A 102 -16.12 2.76 9.37
N VAL A 103 -17.44 2.57 9.39
CA VAL A 103 -18.33 3.27 10.33
C VAL A 103 -17.97 2.79 11.73
N VAL A 104 -17.20 3.59 12.45
CA VAL A 104 -17.02 3.42 13.89
C VAL A 104 -18.29 3.95 14.55
N GLY A 105 -19.18 3.03 14.94
CA GLY A 105 -20.35 3.35 15.76
C GLY A 105 -21.66 2.84 15.17
N LYS A 106 -22.32 1.94 15.91
CA LYS A 106 -23.63 1.36 15.60
C LYS A 106 -24.68 2.42 15.20
N LYS A 107 -25.24 2.31 13.99
CA LYS A 107 -26.66 1.95 13.73
C LYS A 107 -26.90 1.85 12.23
N SER A 108 -27.74 0.89 11.87
CA SER A 108 -28.25 0.60 10.54
C SER A 108 -28.84 1.85 9.87
N ASP A 109 -28.65 1.98 8.56
CA ASP A 109 -29.73 2.22 7.57
C ASP A 109 -29.11 2.47 6.18
N LEU A 110 -28.83 1.38 5.46
CA LEU A 110 -28.53 1.42 4.03
C LEU A 110 -29.84 1.34 3.24
N GLN A 111 -30.49 2.48 3.02
CA GLN A 111 -31.49 2.58 1.95
C GLN A 111 -30.78 2.62 0.60
N ARG A 112 -30.97 1.55 -0.18
CA ARG A 112 -30.64 1.47 -1.59
C ARG A 112 -31.53 2.45 -2.37
N LYS A 113 -30.95 3.44 -3.04
CA LYS A 113 -31.57 4.03 -4.24
C LYS A 113 -30.89 3.45 -5.47
N ARG A 114 -31.63 2.59 -6.17
CA ARG A 114 -31.42 2.29 -7.58
C ARG A 114 -32.12 3.40 -8.37
N SER A 115 -31.46 3.91 -9.40
CA SER A 115 -32.09 4.55 -10.55
C SER A 115 -31.46 3.95 -11.78
#